data_AF-A0A6C0KNB2-F1
#
_entry.id   AF-A0A6C0KNB2-F1
#
_cell.length_a   1.000
_cell.length_b   1.000
_cell.length_c   1.000
_cell.angle_alpha   90.00
_cell.angle_beta   90.00
_cell.angle_gamma   90.00
#
_symmetry.space_group_name_H-M   'P 1'
#
loop_
_entity.id
_entity.type
_entity.pdbx_description
1 polymer ?
#
loop_
_entity_poly.entity_id
_entity_poly.type
_entity_poly.pdbx_seq_one_letter_code
_entity_poly.pdbx_strand_id
1 'polypeptide(L)'
;MKLQLIDSSYTPPNLVFSYWILAFVMFYFLGFKKYNPLFLLIIGLIHNIILLIIYLFIAPVKLIIIFIFVNTIIKVLPIYLLRNTMIQMKDIYFSLCLFLFFLSYISILYFVFGNKNAYHGLYTKNIQVGFLTYWINKLFYK
;
A
#
# COMPACT_ATOMS: atom_id res chain seq x y z
N MET A 1 -25.32 -23.28 2.39
CA MET A 1 -25.58 -21.88 2.80
C MET A 1 -24.71 -20.96 1.93
N LYS A 2 -25.25 -20.45 0.81
CA LYS A 2 -24.57 -19.41 0.02
C LYS A 2 -24.69 -18.13 0.83
N LEU A 3 -23.58 -17.67 1.42
CA LEU A 3 -23.50 -16.32 1.97
C LEU A 3 -23.84 -15.36 0.83
N GLN A 4 -25.04 -14.79 0.89
CA GLN A 4 -25.41 -13.65 0.07
C GLN A 4 -24.52 -12.49 0.55
N LEU A 5 -23.38 -12.33 -0.13
CA LEU A 5 -22.51 -11.18 0.02
C LEU A 5 -23.25 -9.99 -0.57
N ILE A 6 -24.05 -9.35 0.30
CA ILE A 6 -24.56 -7.99 0.15
C ILE A 6 -23.47 -7.15 -0.51
N ASP A 7 -23.83 -6.44 -1.58
CA ASP A 7 -23.06 -5.45 -2.35
C ASP A 7 -22.15 -4.60 -1.45
N SER A 8 -21.05 -5.19 -1.07
CA SER A 8 -19.99 -4.55 -0.33
C SER A 8 -18.93 -4.36 -1.37
N SER A 9 -18.92 -3.16 -1.93
CA SER A 9 -17.76 -2.50 -2.49
C SER A 9 -16.49 -3.04 -1.84
N TYR A 10 -15.91 -4.07 -2.46
CA TYR A 10 -14.66 -4.65 -2.03
C TYR A 10 -13.59 -3.62 -2.34
N THR A 11 -13.29 -2.79 -1.35
CA THR A 11 -12.28 -1.76 -1.45
C THR A 11 -10.93 -2.38 -1.14
N PRO A 12 -9.92 -2.24 -2.01
CA PRO A 12 -8.60 -2.77 -1.76
C PRO A 12 -8.02 -2.15 -0.48
N PRO A 13 -7.24 -2.90 0.31
CA PRO A 13 -6.82 -2.50 1.63
C PRO A 13 -5.61 -1.57 1.49
N ASN A 14 -5.65 -0.47 2.22
CA ASN A 14 -4.52 0.39 2.62
C ASN A 14 -3.46 0.68 1.56
N LEU A 15 -3.89 1.36 0.51
CA LEU A 15 -2.98 1.98 -0.44
C LEU A 15 -2.23 3.18 0.15
N VAL A 16 -2.73 3.79 1.24
CA VAL A 16 -2.14 5.01 1.81
C VAL A 16 -0.68 4.79 2.18
N PHE A 17 -0.37 3.80 3.02
CA PHE A 17 1.04 3.55 3.38
C PHE A 17 1.88 3.09 2.19
N SER A 18 1.30 2.31 1.26
CA SER A 18 1.99 1.93 0.02
C SER A 18 2.38 3.13 -0.85
N TYR A 19 1.60 4.22 -0.85
CA TYR A 19 1.97 5.46 -1.53
C TYR A 19 3.13 6.19 -0.85
N TRP A 20 3.21 6.15 0.48
CA TRP A 20 4.36 6.69 1.20
C TRP A 20 5.64 5.93 0.87
N ILE A 21 5.56 4.59 0.79
CA ILE A 21 6.68 3.76 0.32
C ILE A 21 7.07 4.16 -1.11
N LEU A 22 6.09 4.29 -2.01
CA LEU A 22 6.35 4.68 -3.40
C LEU A 22 7.00 6.07 -3.52
N ALA A 23 6.51 7.05 -2.76
CA ALA A 23 7.08 8.39 -2.73
C ALA A 23 8.54 8.35 -2.23
N PHE A 24 8.82 7.58 -1.18
CA PHE A 24 10.18 7.40 -0.67
C PHE A 24 11.10 6.74 -1.72
N VAL A 25 10.60 5.74 -2.44
CA VAL A 25 11.32 5.11 -3.56
C VAL A 25 11.61 6.11 -4.68
N MET A 26 10.64 6.95 -5.04
CA MET A 26 10.84 8.00 -6.05
C MET A 26 11.92 8.99 -5.61
N PHE A 27 11.90 9.46 -4.36
CA PHE A 27 12.95 10.33 -3.83
C PHE A 27 14.33 9.68 -3.89
N TYR A 28 14.43 8.39 -3.58
CA TYR A 28 15.68 7.65 -3.70
C TYR A 28 16.22 7.64 -5.13
N PHE A 29 15.37 7.37 -6.13
CA PHE A 29 15.76 7.38 -7.54
C PHE A 29 16.04 8.78 -8.10
N LEU A 30 15.44 9.83 -7.53
CA LEU A 30 15.72 11.23 -7.88
C LEU A 30 17.08 11.74 -7.36
N GLY A 31 17.83 10.90 -6.64
CA GLY A 31 19.20 11.21 -6.20
C GLY A 31 19.37 11.39 -4.69
N PHE A 32 18.27 11.37 -3.90
CA PHE A 32 18.34 11.43 -2.44
C PHE A 32 18.71 10.05 -1.85
N LYS A 33 19.91 9.56 -2.15
CA LYS A 33 20.40 8.20 -1.82
C LYS A 33 20.90 8.05 -0.37
N LYS A 34 20.50 8.94 0.53
CA LYS A 34 20.98 8.92 1.93
C LYS A 34 20.46 7.70 2.70
N TYR A 35 19.22 7.28 2.42
CA TYR A 35 18.55 6.15 3.07
C TYR A 35 17.98 5.21 2.01
N ASN A 36 18.23 3.91 2.16
CA ASN A 36 17.80 2.88 1.21
C ASN A 36 16.36 2.41 1.50
N PRO A 37 15.41 2.52 0.56
CA PRO A 37 14.03 2.08 0.77
C PRO A 37 13.83 0.56 0.72
N LEU A 38 14.88 -0.22 0.41
CA LEU A 38 14.80 -1.67 0.23
C LEU A 38 14.18 -2.39 1.45
N PHE A 39 14.55 -2.00 2.67
CA PHE A 39 14.00 -2.60 3.89
C PHE A 39 12.48 -2.40 4.01
N LEU A 40 12.03 -1.16 3.81
CA LEU A 40 10.61 -0.78 3.85
C LEU A 40 9.80 -1.50 2.75
N LEU A 41 10.39 -1.65 1.57
CA LEU A 41 9.82 -2.39 0.45
C LEU A 41 9.64 -3.88 0.75
N ILE A 42 10.65 -4.53 1.37
CA ILE A 42 10.58 -5.94 1.76
C ILE A 42 9.47 -6.17 2.80
N ILE A 43 9.43 -5.35 3.86
CA ILE A 43 8.36 -5.44 4.88
C ILE A 43 7.00 -5.23 4.23
N GLY A 44 6.88 -4.21 3.38
CA GLY A 44 5.66 -3.92 2.65
C GLY A 44 5.23 -5.09 1.77
N LEU A 45 6.17 -5.76 1.08
CA LEU A 45 5.89 -6.93 0.24
C LEU A 45 5.38 -8.11 1.08
N ILE A 46 6.02 -8.42 2.21
CA ILE A 46 5.59 -9.48 3.13
C ILE A 46 4.15 -9.24 3.59
N HIS A 47 3.83 -8.00 3.98
CA HIS A 47 2.47 -7.64 4.38
C HIS A 47 1.44 -7.86 3.26
N ASN A 48 1.76 -7.53 2.01
CA ASN A 48 0.83 -7.76 0.89
C ASN A 48 0.72 -9.22 0.50
N ILE A 49 1.74 -10.04 0.71
CA ILE A 49 1.63 -11.49 0.52
C ILE A 49 0.60 -12.06 1.50
N ILE A 50 0.64 -11.64 2.77
CA ILE A 50 -0.37 -12.03 3.77
C ILE A 50 -1.77 -11.57 3.34
N LEU A 51 -1.93 -10.32 2.90
CA LEU A 51 -3.20 -9.81 2.40
C LEU A 51 -3.69 -10.54 1.14
N LEU A 52 -2.78 -10.89 0.23
CA LEU A 52 -3.10 -11.66 -0.97
C LEU A 52 -3.65 -13.02 -0.60
N ILE A 53 -3.04 -13.71 0.37
CA ILE A 53 -3.55 -15.00 0.86
C ILE A 53 -4.98 -14.85 1.36
N ILE A 54 -5.28 -13.81 2.16
CA ILE A 54 -6.65 -13.53 2.63
C ILE A 54 -7.59 -13.28 1.44
N TYR A 55 -7.15 -12.55 0.42
CA TYR A 55 -7.96 -12.21 -0.75
C TYR A 55 -8.28 -13.39 -1.65
N LEU A 56 -7.40 -14.40 -1.73
CA LEU A 56 -7.69 -15.62 -2.46
C LEU A 56 -8.95 -16.34 -1.94
N PHE A 57 -9.34 -16.14 -0.67
CA PHE A 57 -10.51 -16.79 -0.08
C PHE A 57 -11.79 -15.95 -0.12
N ILE A 58 -11.69 -14.62 -0.23
CA ILE A 58 -12.81 -13.70 0.05
C ILE A 58 -13.12 -12.78 -1.13
N ALA A 59 -12.16 -12.51 -2.02
CA ALA A 59 -12.29 -11.49 -3.06
C ALA A 59 -12.56 -12.11 -4.46
N PRO A 60 -13.26 -11.37 -5.35
CA PRO A 60 -13.41 -11.78 -6.74
C PRO A 60 -12.05 -11.79 -7.47
N VAL A 61 -11.88 -12.74 -8.39
CA VAL A 61 -10.64 -12.96 -9.18
C VAL A 61 -10.10 -11.67 -9.82
N LYS A 62 -10.99 -10.82 -10.35
CA LYS A 62 -10.61 -9.53 -10.95
C LYS A 62 -9.83 -8.62 -9.99
N LEU A 63 -10.27 -8.53 -8.72
CA LEU A 63 -9.60 -7.70 -7.72
C LEU A 63 -8.24 -8.28 -7.32
N ILE A 64 -8.14 -9.61 -7.27
CA ILE A 64 -6.89 -10.32 -7.00
C ILE A 64 -5.85 -10.01 -8.10
N ILE A 65 -6.26 -10.06 -9.37
CA ILE A 65 -5.38 -9.73 -10.51
C ILE A 65 -4.88 -8.28 -10.41
N ILE A 66 -5.78 -7.32 -10.16
CA ILE A 66 -5.41 -5.91 -10.03
C ILE A 66 -4.46 -5.72 -8.83
N PHE A 67 -4.74 -6.38 -7.71
CA PHE A 67 -3.90 -6.32 -6.51
C PHE A 67 -2.48 -6.83 -6.78
N ILE A 68 -2.34 -7.98 -7.46
CA ILE A 68 -1.04 -8.55 -7.85
C ILE A 68 -0.31 -7.60 -8.80
N PHE A 69 -1.00 -7.08 -9.81
CA PHE A 69 -0.40 -6.18 -10.80
C PHE A 69 0.15 -4.90 -10.15
N VAL A 70 -0.67 -4.23 -9.33
CA VAL A 70 -0.27 -2.99 -8.66
C VAL A 70 0.88 -3.22 -7.68
N ASN A 71 0.82 -4.29 -6.87
CA ASN A 71 1.89 -4.58 -5.91
C ASN A 71 3.20 -4.99 -6.60
N THR A 72 3.11 -5.64 -7.76
CA THR A 72 4.30 -5.96 -8.57
C THR A 72 5.00 -4.69 -9.02
N ILE A 73 4.27 -3.71 -9.56
CA ILE A 73 4.86 -2.44 -10.02
C ILE A 73 5.39 -1.61 -8.85
N ILE A 74 4.59 -1.45 -7.78
CA ILE A 74 4.95 -0.56 -6.68
C ILE A 74 6.08 -1.13 -5.81
N LYS A 75 6.20 -2.46 -5.70
CA LYS A 75 7.12 -3.09 -4.75
C LYS A 75 8.12 -4.03 -5.40
N VAL A 76 7.65 -5.04 -6.13
CA VAL A 76 8.55 -6.06 -6.71
C VAL A 76 9.56 -5.43 -7.68
N LEU A 77 9.09 -4.53 -8.56
CA LEU A 77 9.96 -3.82 -9.50
C LEU A 77 11.06 -3.00 -8.79
N PRO A 78 10.75 -2.07 -7.84
CA PRO A 78 11.81 -1.35 -7.14
C PRO A 78 12.69 -2.23 -6.26
N ILE A 79 12.19 -3.32 -5.67
CA ILE A 79 13.04 -4.31 -4.98
C ILE A 79 14.06 -4.90 -5.97
N TYR A 80 13.61 -5.30 -7.16
CA TYR A 80 14.49 -5.85 -8.19
C TYR A 80 15.58 -4.86 -8.61
N LEU A 81 15.24 -3.57 -8.75
CA LEU A 81 16.19 -2.50 -9.05
C LEU A 81 17.20 -2.25 -7.92
N LEU A 82 16.78 -2.46 -6.67
CA LEU A 82 17.61 -2.23 -5.48
C LEU A 82 18.30 -3.50 -4.97
N ARG A 83 18.17 -4.65 -5.64
CA ARG A 83 18.66 -5.96 -5.14
C ARG A 83 20.16 -6.01 -4.85
N ASN A 84 20.95 -5.17 -5.54
CA ASN A 84 22.41 -5.11 -5.36
C ASN A 84 22.84 -4.10 -4.27
N THR A 85 21.88 -3.49 -3.58
CA THR A 85 22.17 -2.53 -2.51
C THR A 85 22.14 -3.22 -1.15
N MET A 86 23.05 -2.83 -0.26
CA MET A 86 23.10 -3.35 1.10
C MET A 86 22.17 -2.55 2.01
N ILE A 87 21.39 -3.23 2.84
CA ILE A 87 20.58 -2.61 3.89
C ILE A 87 21.51 -2.28 5.05
N GLN A 88 21.55 -1.01 5.46
CA GLN A 88 22.31 -0.54 6.61
C GLN A 88 21.39 -0.26 7.80
N MET A 89 21.92 -0.27 9.03
CA MET A 89 21.12 0.01 10.23
C MET A 89 20.43 1.38 10.19
N LYS A 90 21.08 2.38 9.59
CA LYS A 90 20.49 3.72 9.37
C LYS A 90 19.21 3.68 8.54
N ASP A 91 19.10 2.73 7.61
CA ASP A 91 17.93 2.57 6.73
C ASP A 91 16.75 1.98 7.51
N ILE A 92 17.05 1.07 8.46
CA ILE A 92 16.07 0.50 9.38
C ILE A 92 15.53 1.59 10.31
N TYR A 93 16.42 2.38 10.94
CA TYR A 93 16.01 3.49 11.81
C TYR A 93 15.17 4.52 11.05
N PHE A 94 15.57 4.87 9.83
CA PHE A 94 14.79 5.78 8.98
C PHE A 94 13.42 5.19 8.62
N SER A 95 13.37 3.91 8.25
CA SER A 95 12.12 3.22 7.92
C SER A 95 11.16 3.20 9.10
N LEU A 96 11.66 2.96 10.31
CA LEU A 96 10.88 2.99 11.55
C LEU A 96 10.40 4.41 11.86
N CYS A 97 11.25 5.42 11.69
CA CYS A 97 10.87 6.83 11.83
C CYS A 97 9.76 7.22 10.83
N LEU A 98 9.89 6.82 9.56
CA LEU A 98 8.89 7.06 8.53
C LEU A 98 7.55 6.40 8.87
N PHE A 99 7.59 5.18 9.41
CA PHE A 99 6.39 4.47 9.87
C PHE A 99 5.71 5.18 11.05
N LEU A 100 6.47 5.61 12.05
CA LEU A 100 5.94 6.40 13.17
C LEU A 100 5.37 7.74 12.73
N PHE A 101 6.02 8.38 11.75
CA PHE A 101 5.53 9.63 11.16
C PHE A 101 4.20 9.41 10.44
N PHE A 102 4.07 8.32 9.68
CA PHE A 102 2.80 7.93 9.07
C PHE A 102 1.70 7.68 10.11
N LEU A 103 2.00 6.96 11.21
CA LEU A 103 1.05 6.75 12.30
C LEU A 103 0.60 8.07 12.94
N SER A 104 1.55 8.99 13.13
CA SER A 104 1.27 10.32 13.70
C SER A 104 0.37 11.13 12.76
N TYR A 105 0.65 11.12 11.46
CA TYR A 105 -0.16 11.76 10.43
C TYR A 105 -1.61 11.26 10.45
N ILE A 106 -1.81 9.95 10.48
CA ILE A 106 -3.14 9.34 10.59
C ILE A 106 -3.82 9.73 11.90
N SER A 107 -3.08 9.72 13.01
CA SER A 107 -3.62 10.07 14.34
C SER A 107 -4.08 11.54 14.37
N ILE A 108 -3.32 12.46 13.79
CA ILE A 108 -3.68 13.87 13.68
C ILE A 108 -4.94 14.04 12.83
N LEU A 109 -5.00 13.38 11.66
CA LEU A 109 -6.20 13.42 10.81
C LEU A 109 -7.46 12.97 11.55
N TYR A 110 -7.33 11.97 12.41
CA TYR A 110 -8.43 11.47 13.21
C TYR A 110 -8.81 12.39 14.36
N PHE A 111 -7.86 12.69 15.25
CA PHE A 111 -8.13 13.40 16.51
C PHE A 111 -8.33 14.90 16.31
N VAL A 112 -7.53 15.54 15.46
CA VAL A 112 -7.55 17.01 15.30
C VAL A 112 -8.61 17.43 14.29
N PHE A 113 -8.66 16.75 13.15
CA PHE A 113 -9.58 17.14 12.07
C PHE A 113 -10.94 16.44 12.15
N GLY A 114 -11.14 15.55 13.14
CA GLY A 114 -12.38 14.79 13.29
C GLY A 114 -12.72 13.95 12.05
N ASN A 115 -11.75 13.74 11.15
CA ASN A 115 -11.97 13.15 9.84
C ASN A 115 -12.01 11.63 9.98
N LYS A 116 -13.17 11.13 10.42
CA LYS A 116 -13.44 9.69 10.55
C LYS A 116 -13.22 8.95 9.23
N ASN A 117 -13.39 9.62 8.08
CA ASN A 117 -13.19 9.01 6.76
C ASN A 117 -11.72 8.65 6.49
N ALA A 118 -10.77 9.43 7.01
CA ALA A 118 -9.34 9.12 6.89
C ALA A 118 -8.97 7.81 7.63
N TYR A 119 -9.62 7.55 8.76
CA TYR A 119 -9.42 6.35 9.56
C TYR A 119 -10.23 5.15 9.02
N HIS A 120 -11.45 5.38 8.53
CA HIS A 120 -12.22 4.37 7.81
C HIS A 120 -11.47 3.92 6.53
N GLY A 121 -10.74 4.82 5.88
CA GLY A 121 -9.75 4.58 4.81
C GLY A 121 -8.70 3.52 5.11
N LEU A 122 -8.45 3.26 6.39
CA LEU A 122 -7.48 2.28 6.86
C LEU A 122 -8.08 0.91 7.17
N TYR A 123 -9.41 0.80 7.34
CA TYR A 123 -9.98 -0.39 7.96
C TYR A 123 -11.27 -0.95 7.34
N THR A 124 -12.10 -0.25 6.54
CA THR A 124 -13.26 -0.95 5.90
C THR A 124 -14.11 -0.21 4.84
N LYS A 125 -14.61 -1.04 3.90
CA LYS A 125 -15.84 -1.05 3.06
C LYS A 125 -16.20 0.09 2.09
N ASN A 126 -15.76 1.33 2.27
CA ASN A 126 -16.29 2.42 1.42
C ASN A 126 -15.30 3.56 1.15
N ILE A 127 -14.12 3.24 0.64
CA ILE A 127 -13.12 4.24 0.24
C ILE A 127 -12.72 4.08 -1.21
N GLN A 128 -12.72 5.23 -1.88
CA GLN A 128 -12.35 5.47 -3.27
C GLN A 128 -11.19 4.59 -3.73
N VAL A 129 -11.40 3.95 -4.88
CA VAL A 129 -10.36 3.28 -5.65
C VAL A 129 -9.10 4.15 -5.65
N GLY A 130 -7.99 3.63 -5.12
CA GLY A 130 -6.75 4.39 -5.09
C GLY A 130 -6.36 4.84 -6.50
N PHE A 131 -5.64 5.95 -6.62
CA PHE A 131 -5.43 6.67 -7.89
C PHE A 131 -5.17 5.75 -9.09
N LEU A 132 -4.22 4.82 -8.96
CA LEU A 132 -3.85 3.87 -10.02
C LEU A 132 -4.98 2.87 -10.32
N THR A 133 -5.62 2.36 -9.29
CA THR A 133 -6.78 1.46 -9.37
C THR A 133 -8.01 2.16 -9.97
N TYR A 134 -8.20 3.45 -9.70
CA TYR A 134 -9.26 4.28 -10.29
C TYR A 134 -9.05 4.43 -11.79
N TRP A 135 -7.83 4.76 -12.21
CA TRP A 135 -7.49 4.87 -13.64
C TRP A 135 -7.57 3.53 -14.37
N ILE A 136 -7.11 2.43 -13.74
CA ILE A 136 -7.27 1.07 -14.28
C ILE A 136 -8.75 0.73 -14.43
N ASN A 137 -9.56 0.91 -13.39
CA ASN A 137 -10.99 0.62 -13.49
C ASN A 137 -11.67 1.49 -14.56
N LYS A 138 -11.33 2.77 -14.68
CA LYS A 138 -11.85 3.64 -15.74
C LYS A 138 -11.49 3.17 -17.15
N LEU A 139 -10.34 2.51 -17.32
CA LEU A 139 -9.90 1.93 -18.59
C LEU A 139 -10.61 0.60 -18.93
N PHE A 140 -10.91 -0.22 -17.92
CA PHE A 140 -11.50 -1.56 -18.11
C PHE A 140 -13.03 -1.65 -17.92
N TYR A 141 -13.68 -0.59 -17.44
CA TYR A 141 -15.15 -0.50 -17.25
C TYR A 141 -15.80 0.50 -18.23
N LYS A 142 -15.27 0.57 -19.45
CA LYS A 142 -15.96 1.26 -20.56
C LYS A 142 -16.89 0.29 -21.27
#